data_AF-A0A3D5UKS0-F1
#
_entry.id   AF-A0A3D5UKS0-F1
#
_cell.length_a   1.000
_cell.length_b   1.000
_cell.length_c   1.000
_cell.angle_alpha   90.00
_cell.angle_beta   90.00
_cell.angle_gamma   90.00
#
_symmetry.space_group_name_H-M   'P 1'
#
loop_
_entity.id
_entity.type
_entity.pdbx_description
1 polymer ?
#
loop_
_entity_poly.entity_id
_entity_poly.type
_entity_poly.pdbx_seq_one_letter_code
_entity_poly.pdbx_strand_id
1 'polypeptide(L)'
;DSIVVAPSQTLTDNEYHMLRASAIKIIRALEIEGGCNIQYALNPTSNEYIVIEVNPRVSRSSALASKAAGYPIAKIAAKIAVGRK
;
A
#
# COMPACT_ATOMS: atom_id res chain seq x y z
N ASP A 1 8.43 -16.02 9.15
CA ASP A 1 6.98 -15.75 9.04
C ASP A 1 6.62 -14.47 9.79
N SER A 2 6.11 -13.48 9.06
CA SER A 2 5.70 -12.19 9.62
C SER A 2 4.18 -12.14 9.79
N ILE A 3 3.70 -11.50 10.86
CA ILE A 3 2.28 -11.26 11.10
C ILE A 3 1.92 -9.88 10.58
N VAL A 4 0.77 -9.75 9.91
CA VAL A 4 0.24 -8.47 9.45
C VAL A 4 -1.02 -8.15 10.23
N VAL A 5 -1.11 -6.92 10.74
CA VAL A 5 -2.28 -6.41 11.47
C VAL A 5 -2.86 -5.23 10.71
N ALA A 6 -4.18 -5.23 10.51
CA ALA A 6 -4.92 -4.13 9.91
C ALA A 6 -6.15 -3.83 10.79
N PRO A 7 -6.36 -2.57 11.23
CA PRO A 7 -5.54 -1.37 10.97
C PRO A 7 -4.20 -1.38 11.72
N SER A 8 -3.29 -0.46 11.38
CA SER A 8 -2.03 -0.30 12.11
C SER A 8 -2.28 0.06 13.58
N GLN A 9 -1.56 -0.61 14.50
CA GLN A 9 -1.79 -0.45 15.94
C GLN A 9 -0.85 0.57 16.60
N THR A 10 0.35 0.75 16.05
CA THR A 10 1.43 1.54 16.68
C THR A 10 1.88 2.75 15.87
N LEU A 11 1.42 2.88 14.62
CA LEU A 11 1.72 4.06 13.81
C LEU A 11 0.95 5.25 14.35
N THR A 12 1.65 6.36 14.55
CA THR A 12 1.04 7.66 14.75
C THR A 12 0.34 8.14 13.48
N ASP A 13 -0.60 9.06 13.64
CA ASP A 13 -1.32 9.66 12.50
C ASP A 13 -0.35 10.34 11.50
N ASN A 14 0.67 11.01 12.03
CA ASN A 14 1.72 11.65 11.23
C ASN A 14 2.51 10.64 10.38
N GLU A 15 2.95 9.52 10.97
CA GLU A 15 3.69 8.48 10.25
C GLU A 15 2.80 7.81 9.20
N TYR A 16 1.55 7.52 9.55
CA TYR A 16 0.58 6.96 8.60
C TYR A 16 0.40 7.87 7.39
N HIS A 17 0.16 9.16 7.62
CA HIS A 17 -0.02 10.13 6.53
C HIS A 17 1.25 10.38 5.73
N MET A 18 2.42 10.36 6.36
CA MET A 18 3.72 10.45 5.70
C MET A 18 3.93 9.27 4.73
N LEU A 19 3.74 8.03 5.20
CA LEU A 19 3.89 6.83 4.37
C LEU A 19 2.84 6.78 3.26
N ARG A 20 1.60 7.20 3.53
CA ARG A 20 0.54 7.33 2.52
C ARG A 20 0.91 8.35 1.44
N ALA A 21 1.42 9.52 1.82
CA ALA A 21 1.85 10.56 0.87
C ALA A 21 3.00 10.05 0.01
N SER A 22 3.96 9.32 0.59
CA SER A 22 5.04 8.66 -0.13
C SER A 22 4.50 7.64 -1.14
N ALA A 23 3.56 6.78 -0.73
CA ALA A 23 2.95 5.78 -1.62
C ALA A 23 2.30 6.42 -2.86
N ILE A 24 1.58 7.53 -2.67
CA ILE A 24 0.94 8.26 -3.77
C ILE A 24 2.00 8.86 -4.72
N LYS A 25 3.10 9.42 -4.18
CA LYS A 25 4.20 9.94 -4.99
C LYS A 25 4.85 8.84 -5.83
N ILE A 26 5.11 7.68 -5.24
CA ILE A 26 5.71 6.52 -5.90
C ILE A 26 4.81 6.01 -7.03
N ILE A 27 3.52 5.80 -6.74
CA ILE A 27 2.54 5.30 -7.73
C ILE A 27 2.46 6.23 -8.94
N ARG A 28 2.49 7.57 -8.72
CA ARG A 28 2.47 8.56 -9.80
C ARG A 28 3.78 8.60 -10.59
N ALA A 29 4.91 8.56 -9.90
CA ALA A 29 6.23 8.61 -10.54
C ALA A 29 6.52 7.37 -11.40
N LEU A 30 5.96 6.21 -11.02
CA LEU A 30 6.09 4.95 -11.75
C LEU A 30 4.95 4.70 -12.74
N GLU A 31 4.03 5.66 -12.90
CA GLU A 31 2.88 5.58 -13.82
C GLU A 31 2.06 4.28 -13.64
N ILE A 32 1.88 3.85 -12.40
CA ILE A 32 1.22 2.56 -12.13
C ILE A 32 -0.29 2.67 -12.33
N GLU A 33 -0.81 1.91 -13.28
CA GLU A 33 -2.24 1.72 -13.51
C GLU A 33 -2.70 0.34 -13.00
N GLY A 34 -3.55 0.34 -11.96
CA GLY A 34 -4.09 -0.89 -11.37
C GLY A 34 -3.65 -1.10 -9.92
N GLY A 35 -3.23 -2.32 -9.58
CA GLY A 35 -2.86 -2.69 -8.21
C GLY A 35 -1.36 -2.56 -7.95
N CYS A 36 -0.99 -1.99 -6.80
CA CYS A 36 0.39 -1.85 -6.35
C CYS A 36 0.53 -2.24 -4.88
N ASN A 37 1.67 -2.85 -4.52
CA ASN A 37 2.07 -3.09 -3.15
C ASN A 37 3.44 -2.45 -2.88
N ILE A 38 3.53 -1.62 -1.84
CA ILE A 38 4.77 -0.96 -1.43
C ILE A 38 5.09 -1.42 -0.02
N GLN A 39 6.36 -1.74 0.23
CA GLN A 39 6.85 -2.15 1.53
C GLN A 39 7.84 -1.12 2.06
N TYR A 40 7.66 -0.75 3.32
CA TYR A 40 8.48 0.24 4.01
C TYR A 40 9.10 -0.37 5.26
N ALA A 41 10.27 0.15 5.64
CA ALA A 41 10.77 0.06 7.01
C ALA A 41 10.78 1.47 7.61
N LEU A 42 10.07 1.66 8.71
CA LEU A 42 10.02 2.91 9.48
C LEU A 42 10.81 2.72 10.78
N ASN A 43 11.66 3.68 11.10
CA ASN A 43 12.39 3.69 12.37
C ASN A 43 11.40 3.91 13.53
N PRO A 44 11.41 3.11 14.61
CA PRO A 44 10.46 3.26 15.71
C PRO A 44 10.68 4.48 16.60
N THR A 45 11.85 5.15 16.51
CA THR A 45 12.19 6.31 17.35
C THR A 45 12.36 7.60 16.56
N SER A 46 12.25 7.55 15.23
CA SER A 46 12.36 8.72 14.35
C SER A 46 11.42 8.60 13.16
N ASN A 47 11.17 9.71 12.44
CA ASN A 47 10.35 9.69 11.22
C ASN A 47 11.12 9.20 9.98
N GLU A 48 12.30 8.60 10.15
CA GLU A 48 13.09 8.08 9.05
C GLU A 48 12.48 6.77 8.55
N TYR A 49 12.22 6.69 7.25
CA TYR A 49 11.75 5.47 6.62
C TYR A 49 12.51 5.21 5.32
N ILE A 50 12.58 3.95 4.95
CA ILE A 50 13.09 3.51 3.66
C ILE A 50 12.02 2.71 2.91
N VAL A 51 12.05 2.80 1.59
CA VAL A 51 11.28 1.91 0.72
C VAL A 51 12.11 0.65 0.51
N ILE A 52 11.56 -0.50 0.90
CA ILE A 52 12.21 -1.80 0.70
C ILE A 52 12.03 -2.23 -0.75
N GLU A 53 10.78 -2.26 -1.21
CA GLU A 53 10.43 -2.64 -2.58
C GLU A 53 9.08 -2.07 -3.00
N VAL A 54 8.90 -1.96 -4.32
CA VAL A 54 7.64 -1.59 -4.97
C VAL A 54 7.27 -2.70 -5.94
N ASN A 55 6.13 -3.33 -5.71
CA ASN A 55 5.57 -4.35 -6.57
C ASN A 55 4.38 -3.75 -7.33
N PRO A 56 4.50 -3.40 -8.63
CA PRO A 56 3.41 -2.86 -9.45
C PRO A 56 2.44 -3.98 -9.90
N ARG A 57 1.94 -4.74 -8.92
CA ARG A 57 0.97 -5.81 -9.11
C ARG A 57 0.18 -6.03 -7.82
N VAL A 58 -0.94 -6.71 -7.96
CA VAL A 58 -1.70 -7.24 -6.81
C VAL A 58 -0.86 -8.29 -6.07
N SER A 59 -0.89 -8.26 -4.74
CA SER A 59 -0.15 -9.20 -3.88
C SER A 59 -1.10 -10.16 -3.14
N ARG A 60 -0.55 -11.20 -2.52
CA ARG A 60 -1.30 -12.10 -1.63
C ARG A 60 -1.99 -11.32 -0.49
N SER A 61 -1.33 -10.30 0.05
CA SER A 61 -1.89 -9.45 1.09
C SER A 61 -3.02 -8.53 0.61
N SER A 62 -3.10 -8.21 -0.69
CA SER A 62 -4.22 -7.44 -1.24
C SER A 62 -5.56 -8.16 -1.10
N ALA A 63 -5.59 -9.49 -1.19
CA ALA A 63 -6.82 -10.27 -1.00
C ALA A 63 -7.30 -10.22 0.47
N LEU A 64 -6.36 -10.36 1.42
CA LEU A 64 -6.64 -10.23 2.85
C LEU A 64 -7.12 -8.80 3.18
N ALA A 65 -6.42 -7.78 2.67
CA ALA A 65 -6.80 -6.38 2.84
C ALA A 65 -8.18 -6.08 2.25
N SER A 66 -8.53 -6.67 1.10
CA SER A 66 -9.84 -6.53 0.48
C SER A 66 -10.98 -7.04 1.36
N LYS A 67 -10.74 -8.16 2.08
CA LYS A 67 -11.70 -8.70 3.05
C LYS A 67 -11.76 -7.87 4.32
N ALA A 68 -10.60 -7.50 4.89
CA ALA A 68 -10.54 -6.72 6.12
C ALA A 68 -11.15 -5.31 5.96
N ALA A 69 -10.97 -4.67 4.80
CA ALA A 69 -11.50 -3.34 4.51
C ALA A 69 -12.91 -3.35 3.87
N GLY A 70 -13.44 -4.52 3.51
CA GLY A 70 -14.70 -4.63 2.75
C GLY A 70 -14.66 -4.03 1.34
N TYR A 71 -13.46 -3.72 0.81
CA TYR A 71 -13.27 -3.03 -0.47
C TYR A 71 -12.69 -3.98 -1.53
N PRO A 72 -13.32 -4.15 -2.72
CA PRO A 72 -12.93 -5.15 -3.70
C PRO A 72 -11.71 -4.73 -4.54
N ILE A 73 -10.51 -4.68 -3.94
CA ILE A 73 -9.26 -4.18 -4.54
C ILE A 73 -8.98 -4.79 -5.91
N ALA A 74 -9.00 -6.12 -6.03
CA ALA A 74 -8.69 -6.80 -7.29
C ALA A 74 -9.68 -6.46 -8.42
N LYS A 75 -10.97 -6.30 -8.10
CA LYS A 75 -12.01 -5.92 -9.07
C LYS A 75 -11.78 -4.50 -9.58
N ILE A 76 -11.41 -3.58 -8.70
CA ILE A 76 -11.14 -2.18 -9.07
C ILE A 76 -9.84 -2.09 -9.87
N ALA A 77 -8.77 -2.76 -9.43
CA ALA A 77 -7.51 -2.84 -10.16
C ALA A 77 -7.72 -3.39 -11.60
N ALA A 78 -8.51 -4.44 -11.75
CA ALA A 78 -8.83 -5.00 -13.07
C ALA A 78 -9.62 -4.03 -13.96
N LYS A 79 -10.57 -3.27 -13.40
CA LYS A 79 -11.29 -2.23 -14.14
C LYS A 79 -10.35 -1.14 -14.65
N ILE A 80 -9.45 -0.67 -13.79
CA ILE A 80 -8.45 0.34 -14.15
C ILE A 80 -7.53 -0.19 -15.26
N ALA A 81 -7.05 -1.43 -15.14
CA ALA A 81 -6.18 -2.05 -16.14
C ALA A 81 -6.81 -2.19 -17.54
N VAL A 82 -8.14 -2.25 -17.64
CA VAL A 82 -8.86 -2.26 -18.93
C VAL A 82 -9.36 -0.87 -19.34
N GLY A 83 -8.82 0.21 -18.75
CA GLY A 83 -9.08 1.60 -19.12
C GLY A 83 -10.36 2.20 -18.53
N ARG A 84 -11.02 1.53 -17.57
CA ARG A 84 -12.18 2.10 -16.87
C ARG A 84 -11.70 2.94 -15.68
N LYS A 85 -11.90 4.25 -15.78
CA LYS A 85 -11.62 5.23 -14.72
C LYS A 85 -12.86 5.50 -13.88
#